data_AF-A0A3R9E704-F1
#
_entry.id   AF-A0A3R9E704-F1
#
_cell.length_a   1.000
_cell.length_b   1.000
_cell.length_c   1.000
_cell.angle_alpha   90.00
_cell.angle_beta   90.00
_cell.angle_gamma   90.00
#
_symmetry.space_group_name_H-M   'P 1'
#
loop_
_entity.id
_entity.type
_entity.pdbx_description
1 polymer ?
#
loop_
_entity_poly.entity_id
_entity_poly.type
_entity_poly.pdbx_seq_one_letter_code
_entity_poly.pdbx_strand_id
1 'polypeptide(L)'
;MDYKNVKFTRQLAKAIELADQERIKTKSSCLLPAHLLIGCLDDGSTPVKEAKEKTGIDIVSLKNSIIRAENSTPGILFKPFKSPVSTETKQVLQVSINYMNSYNQIYLNLGHVIKALITTGLTEGLLSQEQSHALLSLAAVSRDMLVNLSDYTAPEISYRNIRKVTNLDADGLMRFIEEEFSGRWNESIKNAFSQLHPPIIIAKDSSGKIVGFAVYNTNGHFGPMGTALNRRSEGIGVSLLHCCLNEMKLKGKRKVIIDQAGPIEFYETACNAQVIPVR
;
A
#
# COMPACT_ATOMS: atom_id res chain seq x y z
N MET A 1 12.67 -14.06 -11.90
CA MET A 1 11.54 -13.98 -10.93
C MET A 1 10.32 -14.65 -11.54
N ASP A 2 9.59 -15.46 -10.76
CA ASP A 2 8.33 -16.05 -11.22
C ASP A 2 7.19 -15.04 -11.04
N TYR A 3 6.79 -14.40 -12.14
CA TYR A 3 5.72 -13.39 -12.15
C TYR A 3 4.31 -14.01 -12.05
N LYS A 4 4.17 -15.34 -12.14
CA LYS A 4 2.86 -16.01 -12.25
C LYS A 4 1.99 -15.92 -11.01
N ASN A 5 2.58 -15.72 -9.83
CA ASN A 5 1.89 -15.79 -8.54
C ASN A 5 1.75 -14.44 -7.83
N VAL A 6 1.99 -13.33 -8.54
CA VAL A 6 1.86 -11.98 -7.96
C VAL A 6 0.38 -11.72 -7.64
N LYS A 7 0.11 -11.37 -6.38
CA LYS A 7 -1.21 -10.96 -5.92
C LYS A 7 -1.37 -9.46 -6.07
N PHE A 8 -2.58 -9.02 -6.41
CA PHE A 8 -2.92 -7.60 -6.51
C PHE A 8 -3.72 -7.16 -5.30
N THR A 9 -3.56 -5.90 -4.92
CA THR A 9 -4.56 -5.27 -4.07
C THR A 9 -5.89 -5.09 -4.83
N ARG A 10 -7.00 -4.88 -4.13
CA ARG A 10 -8.32 -4.77 -4.77
C ARG A 10 -8.41 -3.49 -5.61
N GLN A 11 -7.79 -2.39 -5.17
CA GLN A 11 -7.71 -1.16 -5.96
C GLN A 11 -6.95 -1.38 -7.27
N LEU A 12 -5.80 -2.07 -7.23
CA LEU A 12 -5.06 -2.36 -8.46
C LEU A 12 -5.84 -3.31 -9.38
N ALA A 13 -6.49 -4.33 -8.85
CA ALA A 13 -7.33 -5.23 -9.66
C ALA A 13 -8.43 -4.45 -10.40
N LYS A 14 -9.12 -3.53 -9.71
CA LYS A 14 -10.11 -2.63 -10.32
C LYS A 14 -9.49 -1.73 -11.39
N ALA A 15 -8.33 -1.13 -11.13
CA ALA A 15 -7.62 -0.30 -12.11
C ALA A 15 -7.26 -1.08 -13.39
N ILE A 16 -6.87 -2.35 -13.26
CA ILE A 16 -6.58 -3.22 -14.40
C ILE A 16 -7.86 -3.55 -15.19
N GLU A 17 -8.99 -3.78 -14.52
CA GLU A 17 -10.29 -3.97 -15.20
C GLU A 17 -10.69 -2.72 -15.99
N LEU A 18 -10.52 -1.53 -15.42
CA LEU A 18 -10.78 -0.25 -16.09
C LEU A 18 -9.85 -0.05 -17.30
N ALA A 19 -8.57 -0.41 -17.16
CA ALA A 19 -7.61 -0.38 -18.27
C ALA A 19 -8.03 -1.32 -19.42
N ASP A 20 -8.54 -2.51 -19.11
CA ASP A 20 -9.01 -3.46 -20.14
C ASP A 20 -10.29 -2.99 -20.83
N GLN A 21 -11.20 -2.36 -20.09
CA GLN A 21 -12.37 -1.70 -20.68
C GLN A 21 -11.95 -0.61 -21.66
N GLU A 22 -10.94 0.21 -21.32
CA GLU A 22 -10.44 1.24 -22.21
C GLU A 22 -9.76 0.66 -23.45
N ARG A 23 -8.97 -0.41 -23.28
CA ARG A 23 -8.38 -1.17 -24.41
C ARG A 23 -9.44 -1.66 -25.40
N ILE A 24 -10.57 -2.17 -24.90
CA ILE A 24 -11.68 -2.64 -25.76
C ILE A 24 -12.27 -1.47 -26.56
N LYS A 25 -12.46 -0.30 -25.93
CA LYS A 25 -13.01 0.89 -26.60
C LYS A 25 -12.09 1.42 -27.70
N THR A 26 -10.78 1.43 -27.45
CA THR A 26 -9.77 1.84 -28.44
C THR A 26 -9.49 0.75 -29.48
N LYS A 27 -10.14 -0.42 -29.37
CA LYS A 27 -9.97 -1.61 -30.23
C LYS A 27 -8.53 -2.12 -30.26
N SER A 28 -7.76 -1.88 -29.21
CA SER A 28 -6.38 -2.37 -29.13
C SER A 28 -6.34 -3.87 -28.87
N SER A 29 -5.47 -4.57 -29.59
CA SER A 29 -5.25 -6.02 -29.44
C SER A 29 -4.62 -6.40 -28.09
N CYS A 30 -3.97 -5.44 -27.42
CA CYS A 30 -3.31 -5.63 -26.14
C CYS A 30 -3.37 -4.40 -25.23
N LEU A 31 -3.18 -4.61 -23.92
CA LEU A 31 -3.03 -3.52 -22.95
C LEU A 31 -1.75 -2.74 -23.25
N LEU A 32 -1.88 -1.41 -23.29
CA LEU A 32 -0.79 -0.46 -23.53
C LEU A 32 -0.52 0.31 -22.23
N PRO A 33 0.66 0.92 -22.04
CA PRO A 33 0.94 1.76 -20.88
C PRO A 33 -0.11 2.87 -20.69
N ALA A 34 -0.60 3.45 -21.78
CA ALA A 34 -1.64 4.48 -21.76
C ALA A 34 -2.98 3.96 -21.18
N HIS A 35 -3.42 2.75 -21.57
CA HIS A 35 -4.62 2.11 -21.00
C HIS A 35 -4.44 1.86 -19.50
N LEU A 36 -3.28 1.35 -19.11
CA LEU A 36 -2.97 1.07 -17.71
C LEU A 36 -2.93 2.34 -16.87
N LEU A 37 -2.34 3.42 -17.39
CA LEU A 37 -2.33 4.73 -16.75
C LEU A 37 -3.76 5.26 -16.54
N ILE A 38 -4.62 5.20 -17.55
CA ILE A 38 -6.03 5.62 -17.43
C ILE A 38 -6.74 4.80 -16.35
N GLY A 39 -6.56 3.48 -16.36
CA GLY A 39 -7.12 2.61 -15.33
C GLY A 39 -6.64 3.00 -13.92
N CYS A 40 -5.36 3.35 -13.78
CA CYS A 40 -4.82 3.83 -12.50
C CYS A 40 -5.37 5.20 -12.08
N LEU A 41 -5.63 6.09 -13.02
CA LEU A 41 -6.18 7.42 -12.74
C LEU A 41 -7.68 7.36 -12.36
N ASP A 42 -8.39 6.31 -12.76
CA ASP A 42 -9.82 6.12 -12.56
C ASP A 42 -10.14 5.09 -11.45
N ASP A 43 -9.14 4.71 -10.65
CA ASP A 43 -9.24 3.69 -9.60
C ASP A 43 -10.20 4.09 -8.46
N GLY A 44 -10.30 5.40 -8.19
CA GLY A 44 -11.15 6.01 -7.18
C GLY A 44 -10.49 6.20 -5.81
N SER A 45 -9.17 5.97 -5.68
CA SER A 45 -8.46 6.22 -4.42
C SER A 45 -8.29 7.71 -4.15
N THR A 46 -8.29 8.07 -2.87
CA THR A 46 -8.10 9.45 -2.42
C THR A 46 -6.78 10.07 -2.90
N PRO A 47 -5.62 9.38 -2.82
CA PRO A 47 -4.36 9.96 -3.26
C PRO A 47 -4.32 10.30 -4.76
N VAL A 48 -4.90 9.45 -5.61
CA VAL A 48 -4.98 9.69 -7.05
C VAL A 48 -5.95 10.83 -7.34
N LYS A 49 -7.12 10.84 -6.68
CA LYS A 49 -8.10 11.93 -6.81
C LYS A 49 -7.46 13.29 -6.46
N GLU A 50 -6.74 13.35 -5.34
CA GLU A 50 -6.04 14.56 -4.90
C GLU A 50 -5.01 15.04 -5.94
N ALA A 51 -4.20 14.13 -6.50
CA ALA A 51 -3.22 14.47 -7.53
C ALA A 51 -3.87 15.04 -8.80
N LYS A 52 -4.98 14.45 -9.25
CA LYS A 52 -5.73 14.92 -10.42
C LYS A 52 -6.32 16.30 -10.20
N GLU A 53 -6.94 16.53 -9.03
CA GLU A 53 -7.57 17.81 -8.69
C GLU A 53 -6.53 18.94 -8.61
N LYS A 54 -5.35 18.67 -8.04
CA LYS A 54 -4.28 19.66 -7.92
C LYS A 54 -3.63 20.07 -9.25
N THR A 55 -3.57 19.14 -10.20
CA THR A 55 -2.81 19.35 -11.45
C THR A 55 -3.68 19.38 -12.70
N GLY A 56 -5.01 19.34 -12.54
CA GLY A 56 -5.96 19.42 -13.63
C GLY A 56 -5.89 18.24 -14.61
N ILE A 57 -5.54 17.03 -14.13
CA ILE A 57 -5.52 15.84 -15.00
C ILE A 57 -6.95 15.54 -15.46
N ASP A 58 -7.23 15.77 -16.74
CA ASP A 58 -8.49 15.39 -17.38
C ASP A 58 -8.38 14.02 -18.05
N ILE A 59 -8.99 13.02 -17.41
CA ILE A 59 -9.05 11.65 -17.93
C ILE A 59 -9.80 11.59 -19.26
N VAL A 60 -10.78 12.47 -19.50
CA VAL A 60 -11.55 12.45 -20.76
C VAL A 60 -10.66 12.85 -21.92
N SER A 61 -9.90 13.94 -21.78
CA SER A 61 -8.87 14.34 -22.75
C SER A 61 -7.84 13.22 -23.00
N LEU A 62 -7.36 12.54 -21.96
CA LEU A 62 -6.44 11.40 -22.09
C LEU A 62 -7.06 10.23 -22.86
N LYS A 63 -8.32 9.88 -22.58
CA LYS A 63 -9.04 8.82 -23.32
C LYS A 63 -9.17 9.18 -24.80
N ASN A 64 -9.41 10.45 -25.11
CA ASN A 64 -9.55 10.93 -26.49
C ASN A 64 -8.21 11.01 -27.24
N SER A 65 -7.09 11.20 -26.55
CA SER A 65 -5.76 11.28 -27.18
C SER A 65 -5.20 9.91 -27.56
N ILE A 66 -5.72 8.82 -26.98
CA ILE A 66 -5.36 7.46 -27.38
C ILE A 66 -6.11 7.14 -28.68
N ILE A 67 -5.45 7.43 -29.81
CA ILE A 67 -5.92 7.11 -31.16
C ILE A 67 -6.11 5.59 -31.31
N ARG A 68 -7.14 5.17 -32.06
CA ARG A 68 -7.40 3.78 -32.45
C ARG A 68 -6.12 3.19 -33.06
N ALA A 69 -5.48 2.27 -32.34
CA ALA A 69 -4.27 1.60 -32.82
C ALA A 69 -4.64 0.60 -33.94
N GLU A 70 -4.88 1.10 -35.15
CA GLU A 70 -5.17 0.28 -36.34
C GLU A 70 -3.97 -0.59 -36.75
N ASN A 71 -2.78 -0.38 -36.17
CA ASN A 71 -1.58 -1.18 -36.43
C ASN A 71 -0.85 -1.57 -35.12
N SER A 72 -1.53 -2.29 -34.22
CA SER A 72 -0.89 -2.79 -33.00
C SER A 72 -0.20 -4.15 -33.22
N THR A 73 1.08 -4.23 -32.86
CA THR A 73 1.84 -5.47 -32.73
C THR A 73 1.08 -6.47 -31.85
N PRO A 74 1.09 -7.78 -32.15
CA PRO A 74 0.40 -8.77 -31.33
C PRO A 74 0.86 -8.71 -29.88
N GLY A 75 -0.09 -8.62 -28.95
CA GLY A 75 0.20 -8.66 -27.51
C GLY A 75 0.79 -9.99 -27.06
N ILE A 76 1.50 -9.94 -25.94
CA ILE A 76 2.04 -11.13 -25.27
C ILE A 76 1.20 -11.50 -24.06
N LEU A 77 1.00 -12.81 -23.86
CA LEU A 77 0.39 -13.31 -22.63
C LEU A 77 1.38 -13.14 -21.48
N PHE A 78 0.98 -12.37 -20.46
CA PHE A 78 1.79 -12.13 -19.28
C PHE A 78 0.94 -12.33 -18.03
N LYS A 79 1.12 -13.47 -17.37
CA LYS A 79 0.47 -13.71 -16.07
C LYS A 79 0.99 -12.70 -15.03
N PRO A 80 0.13 -12.16 -14.16
CA PRO A 80 -1.24 -12.61 -13.89
C PRO A 80 -2.35 -11.88 -14.68
N PHE A 81 -2.03 -11.09 -15.70
CA PHE A 81 -3.06 -10.43 -16.52
C PHE A 81 -3.84 -11.46 -17.33
N LYS A 82 -5.16 -11.26 -17.42
CA LYS A 82 -6.05 -12.08 -18.25
C LYS A 82 -5.92 -11.70 -19.73
N SER A 83 -5.75 -10.41 -20.00
CA SER A 83 -5.62 -9.85 -21.35
C SER A 83 -4.16 -9.84 -21.82
N PRO A 84 -3.90 -9.98 -23.13
CA PRO A 84 -2.57 -9.74 -23.68
C PRO A 84 -2.08 -8.32 -23.36
N VAL A 85 -0.78 -8.17 -23.11
CA VAL A 85 -0.12 -6.90 -22.81
C VAL A 85 0.92 -6.59 -23.88
N SER A 86 1.26 -5.31 -24.10
CA SER A 86 2.41 -4.94 -24.93
C SER A 86 3.74 -5.24 -24.23
N THR A 87 4.85 -5.19 -24.96
CA THR A 87 6.20 -5.33 -24.39
C THR A 87 6.49 -4.23 -23.36
N GLU A 88 6.06 -3.01 -23.64
CA GLU A 88 6.18 -1.84 -22.77
C GLU A 88 5.36 -2.03 -21.49
N THR A 89 4.11 -2.49 -21.62
CA THR A 89 3.26 -2.78 -20.45
C THR A 89 3.89 -3.88 -19.59
N LYS A 90 4.44 -4.93 -20.20
CA LYS A 90 5.19 -5.95 -19.47
C LYS A 90 6.40 -5.35 -18.73
N GLN A 91 7.14 -4.43 -19.33
CA GLN A 91 8.26 -3.75 -18.69
C GLN A 91 7.81 -2.95 -17.47
N VAL A 92 6.74 -2.14 -17.59
CA VAL A 92 6.13 -1.41 -16.46
C VAL A 92 5.83 -2.37 -15.31
N LEU A 93 5.23 -3.52 -15.62
CA LEU A 93 4.85 -4.49 -14.60
C LEU A 93 6.06 -5.12 -13.91
N GLN A 94 7.11 -5.47 -14.67
CA GLN A 94 8.35 -5.98 -14.09
C GLN A 94 8.98 -4.97 -13.13
N VAL A 95 9.02 -3.69 -13.52
CA VAL A 95 9.53 -2.60 -12.66
C VAL A 95 8.65 -2.43 -11.41
N SER A 96 7.33 -2.46 -11.57
CA SER A 96 6.39 -2.35 -10.43
C SER A 96 6.55 -3.50 -9.41
N ILE A 97 6.84 -4.71 -9.88
CA ILE A 97 7.08 -5.89 -9.05
C ILE A 97 8.43 -5.77 -8.32
N ASN A 98 9.43 -5.16 -8.96
CA ASN A 98 10.70 -4.85 -8.29
C ASN A 98 10.49 -3.85 -7.15
N TYR A 99 9.63 -2.82 -7.31
CA TYR A 99 9.26 -1.92 -6.21
C TYR A 99 8.52 -2.65 -5.09
N MET A 100 7.55 -3.51 -5.42
CA MET A 100 6.85 -4.33 -4.44
C MET A 100 7.82 -5.16 -3.59
N ASN A 101 8.78 -5.82 -4.23
CA ASN A 101 9.77 -6.64 -3.53
C ASN A 101 10.73 -5.80 -2.70
N SER A 102 11.23 -4.67 -3.21
CA SER A 102 12.15 -3.81 -2.47
C SER A 102 11.52 -3.14 -1.26
N TYR A 103 10.20 -2.95 -1.28
CA TYR A 103 9.44 -2.46 -0.12
C TYR A 103 9.07 -3.57 0.85
N ASN A 104 9.53 -4.81 0.61
CA ASN A 104 9.08 -6.00 1.29
C ASN A 104 7.55 -5.95 1.38
N GLN A 105 6.84 -5.96 0.26
CA GLN A 105 5.38 -6.11 0.21
C GLN A 105 5.02 -7.38 -0.55
N ILE A 106 3.89 -8.00 -0.19
CA ILE A 106 3.44 -9.27 -0.80
C ILE A 106 2.25 -9.08 -1.77
N TYR A 107 1.79 -7.85 -1.93
CA TYR A 107 0.76 -7.46 -2.90
C TYR A 107 1.28 -6.32 -3.75
N LEU A 108 1.08 -6.42 -5.07
CA LEU A 108 1.30 -5.31 -5.98
C LEU A 108 0.15 -4.33 -5.80
N ASN A 109 0.47 -3.08 -5.46
CA ASN A 109 -0.50 -2.02 -5.25
C ASN A 109 -0.42 -0.97 -6.37
N LEU A 110 -1.39 -0.06 -6.38
CA LEU A 110 -1.52 0.98 -7.38
C LEU A 110 -0.30 1.92 -7.45
N GLY A 111 0.22 2.33 -6.29
CA GLY A 111 1.38 3.21 -6.19
C GLY A 111 2.63 2.65 -6.86
N HIS A 112 2.86 1.33 -6.77
CA HIS A 112 3.96 0.67 -7.50
C HIS A 112 3.81 0.80 -9.02
N VAL A 113 2.59 0.65 -9.53
CA VAL A 113 2.29 0.69 -10.97
C VAL A 113 2.35 2.13 -11.49
N ILE A 114 1.75 3.09 -10.78
CA ILE A 114 1.85 4.53 -11.10
C ILE A 114 3.32 4.95 -11.14
N LYS A 115 4.10 4.57 -10.12
CA LYS A 115 5.53 4.86 -10.08
C LYS A 115 6.24 4.28 -11.29
N ALA A 116 6.02 3.00 -11.60
CA ALA A 116 6.67 2.34 -12.74
C ALA A 116 6.28 2.96 -14.09
N LEU A 117 5.01 3.32 -14.30
CA LEU A 117 4.54 4.01 -15.51
C LEU A 117 5.33 5.31 -15.74
N ILE A 118 5.46 6.13 -14.70
CA ILE A 118 6.13 7.42 -14.78
C ILE A 118 7.65 7.24 -14.92
N THR A 119 8.28 6.40 -14.10
CA THR A 119 9.75 6.28 -14.07
C THR A 119 10.34 5.54 -15.27
N THR A 120 9.54 4.77 -16.00
CA THR A 120 10.00 4.09 -17.23
C THR A 120 9.98 5.00 -18.45
N GLY A 121 9.36 6.17 -18.39
CA GLY A 121 9.18 7.08 -19.54
C GLY A 121 8.13 6.59 -20.55
N LEU A 122 7.50 5.43 -20.32
CA LEU A 122 6.56 4.82 -21.27
C LEU A 122 5.20 5.51 -21.35
N THR A 123 5.00 6.56 -20.55
CA THR A 123 3.84 7.46 -20.60
C THR A 123 4.23 8.92 -20.89
N GLU A 124 5.44 9.17 -21.42
CA GLU A 124 5.85 10.50 -21.87
C GLU A 124 4.88 11.05 -22.93
N GLY A 125 4.56 12.33 -22.82
CA GLY A 125 3.58 12.99 -23.67
C GLY A 125 2.11 12.79 -23.26
N LEU A 126 1.80 11.85 -22.35
CA LEU A 126 0.45 11.71 -21.79
C LEU A 126 0.24 12.62 -20.57
N LEU A 127 1.26 12.79 -19.75
CA LEU A 127 1.21 13.64 -18.56
C LEU A 127 2.25 14.75 -18.65
N SER A 128 1.92 15.93 -18.13
CA SER A 128 2.92 16.96 -17.89
C SER A 128 3.90 16.54 -16.80
N GLN A 129 5.05 17.23 -16.71
CA GLN A 129 6.02 17.01 -15.63
C GLN A 129 5.41 17.27 -14.25
N GLU A 130 4.58 18.31 -14.14
CA GLU A 130 3.86 18.65 -12.91
C GLU A 130 2.87 17.55 -12.49
N GLN A 131 2.08 17.03 -13.44
CA GLN A 131 1.13 15.94 -13.21
C GLN A 131 1.84 14.65 -12.77
N SER A 132 2.95 14.32 -13.43
CA SER A 132 3.79 13.17 -13.08
C SER A 132 4.37 13.33 -11.67
N HIS A 133 4.86 14.52 -11.33
CA HIS A 133 5.40 14.79 -10.00
C HIS A 133 4.33 14.66 -8.91
N ALA A 134 3.13 15.20 -9.13
CA ALA A 134 2.02 15.10 -8.17
C ALA A 134 1.58 13.65 -7.93
N LEU A 135 1.48 12.84 -8.98
CA LEU A 135 1.15 11.41 -8.83
C LEU A 135 2.23 10.67 -8.02
N LEU A 136 3.50 10.96 -8.28
CA LEU A 136 4.61 10.37 -7.53
C LEU A 136 4.61 10.78 -6.05
N SER A 137 4.34 12.06 -5.75
CA SER A 137 4.41 12.59 -4.38
C SER A 137 3.14 12.36 -3.56
N LEU A 138 2.01 12.04 -4.19
CA LEU A 138 0.74 11.82 -3.50
C LEU A 138 0.29 10.36 -3.52
N ALA A 139 0.37 9.68 -4.67
CA ALA A 139 -0.21 8.35 -4.88
C ALA A 139 0.80 7.20 -4.83
N ALA A 140 2.10 7.48 -4.93
CA ALA A 140 3.17 6.46 -4.91
C ALA A 140 4.02 6.48 -3.64
N VAL A 141 3.53 7.10 -2.56
CA VAL A 141 4.21 7.23 -1.26
C VAL A 141 3.31 6.80 -0.11
N SER A 142 3.91 6.62 1.07
CA SER A 142 3.18 6.52 2.33
C SER A 142 2.46 7.83 2.65
N ARG A 143 1.31 7.73 3.34
CA ARG A 143 0.49 8.90 3.70
C ARG A 143 0.03 8.81 5.13
N ASP A 144 -0.09 9.95 5.80
CA ASP A 144 -0.76 9.98 7.10
C ASP A 144 -2.25 9.73 6.89
N MET A 145 -2.85 8.92 7.77
CA MET A 145 -4.27 8.58 7.71
C MET A 145 -4.96 8.83 9.04
N LEU A 146 -6.23 9.21 8.98
CA LEU A 146 -7.08 9.45 10.14
C LEU A 146 -8.02 8.26 10.37
N VAL A 147 -8.08 7.78 11.60
CA VAL A 147 -9.08 6.81 12.07
C VAL A 147 -10.01 7.51 13.06
N ASN A 148 -11.31 7.44 12.81
CA ASN A 148 -12.32 7.88 13.79
C ASN A 148 -12.66 6.73 14.75
N LEU A 149 -12.40 6.94 16.04
CA LEU A 149 -12.66 5.95 17.09
C LEU A 149 -14.02 6.13 17.78
N SER A 150 -14.78 7.17 17.44
CA SER A 150 -16.07 7.47 18.10
C SER A 150 -17.05 6.31 17.96
N ASP A 151 -17.18 5.76 16.75
CA ASP A 151 -18.06 4.61 16.43
C ASP A 151 -17.28 3.31 16.21
N TYR A 152 -15.98 3.31 16.53
CA TYR A 152 -15.12 2.15 16.30
C TYR A 152 -15.50 1.00 17.23
N THR A 153 -15.79 -0.16 16.66
CA THR A 153 -15.94 -1.42 17.40
C THR A 153 -14.78 -2.32 17.03
N ALA A 154 -14.06 -2.81 18.04
CA ALA A 154 -12.97 -3.73 17.79
C ALA A 154 -13.54 -5.03 17.18
N PRO A 155 -13.03 -5.49 16.01
CA PRO A 155 -13.45 -6.77 15.46
C PRO A 155 -12.92 -7.91 16.33
N GLU A 156 -13.44 -9.11 16.10
CA GLU A 156 -12.86 -10.31 16.68
C GLU A 156 -11.42 -10.48 16.18
N ILE A 157 -10.48 -10.57 17.13
CA ILE A 157 -9.05 -10.69 16.82
C ILE A 157 -8.75 -12.15 16.49
N SER A 158 -8.37 -12.41 15.24
CA SER A 158 -8.12 -13.78 14.77
C SER A 158 -6.80 -14.38 15.28
N TYR A 159 -5.80 -13.55 15.60
CA TYR A 159 -4.49 -14.02 16.04
C TYR A 159 -4.39 -14.07 17.57
N ARG A 160 -4.30 -15.29 18.13
CA ARG A 160 -4.43 -15.52 19.59
C ARG A 160 -3.23 -15.02 20.41
N ASN A 161 -2.01 -15.18 19.90
CA ASN A 161 -0.79 -14.90 20.67
C ASN A 161 -0.35 -13.45 20.51
N ILE A 162 -1.22 -12.53 20.92
CA ILE A 162 -0.99 -11.08 20.86
C ILE A 162 -1.11 -10.47 22.25
N ARG A 163 -0.12 -9.66 22.65
CA ARG A 163 -0.12 -8.99 23.97
C ARG A 163 0.75 -7.74 24.00
N LYS A 164 0.57 -6.93 25.03
CA LYS A 164 1.52 -5.86 25.38
C LYS A 164 2.91 -6.45 25.62
N VAL A 165 3.93 -5.70 25.21
CA VAL A 165 5.33 -6.05 25.43
C VAL A 165 5.66 -6.01 26.94
N THR A 166 6.68 -6.76 27.35
CA THR A 166 7.31 -6.67 28.67
C THR A 166 8.81 -6.41 28.51
N ASN A 167 9.50 -5.99 29.57
CA ASN A 167 10.95 -5.77 29.50
C ASN A 167 11.74 -7.04 29.12
N LEU A 168 11.21 -8.23 29.41
CA LEU A 168 11.81 -9.50 29.01
C LEU A 168 11.77 -9.75 27.50
N ASP A 169 10.92 -9.03 26.77
CA ASP A 169 10.80 -9.15 25.31
C ASP A 169 11.74 -8.20 24.55
N ALA A 170 12.44 -7.29 25.23
CA ALA A 170 13.21 -6.22 24.60
C ALA A 170 14.25 -6.75 23.61
N ASP A 171 15.13 -7.64 24.05
CA ASP A 171 16.19 -8.20 23.19
C ASP A 171 15.62 -9.00 22.02
N GLY A 172 14.51 -9.72 22.24
CA GLY A 172 13.82 -10.48 21.21
C GLY A 172 13.19 -9.56 20.16
N LEU A 173 12.57 -8.46 20.59
CA LEU A 173 11.95 -7.49 19.69
C LEU A 173 13.01 -6.72 18.89
N MET A 174 14.10 -6.30 19.54
CA MET A 174 15.21 -5.62 18.87
C MET A 174 15.83 -6.51 17.79
N ARG A 175 16.06 -7.79 18.09
CA ARG A 175 16.56 -8.77 17.10
C ARG A 175 15.59 -8.98 15.95
N PHE A 176 14.29 -9.11 16.25
CA PHE A 176 13.26 -9.22 15.21
C PHE A 176 13.25 -8.01 14.26
N ILE A 177 13.37 -6.80 14.80
CA ILE A 177 13.39 -5.57 14.01
C ILE A 177 14.65 -5.47 13.16
N GLU A 178 15.79 -5.92 13.70
CA GLU A 178 17.04 -6.00 12.94
C GLU A 178 16.91 -6.96 11.75
N GLU A 179 16.44 -8.18 11.99
CA GLU A 179 16.33 -9.25 11.00
C GLU A 179 15.33 -8.92 9.87
N GLU A 180 14.15 -8.39 10.22
CA GLU A 180 13.04 -8.23 9.27
C GLU A 180 12.95 -6.80 8.67
N PHE A 181 13.50 -5.80 9.36
CA PHE A 181 13.34 -4.38 9.01
C PHE A 181 14.66 -3.61 9.00
N SER A 182 15.80 -4.31 9.02
CA SER A 182 17.15 -3.73 8.96
C SER A 182 17.37 -2.63 10.00
N GLY A 183 16.79 -2.83 11.20
CA GLY A 183 17.00 -1.94 12.34
C GLY A 183 16.35 -0.56 12.22
N ARG A 184 15.52 -0.31 11.19
CA ARG A 184 14.95 1.02 10.86
C ARG A 184 14.31 1.73 12.06
N TRP A 185 13.77 0.98 13.02
CA TRP A 185 13.04 1.52 14.16
C TRP A 185 13.72 1.27 15.52
N ASN A 186 14.95 0.74 15.52
CA ASN A 186 15.65 0.34 16.74
C ASN A 186 15.72 1.45 17.79
N GLU A 187 16.07 2.67 17.39
CA GLU A 187 16.16 3.81 18.32
C GLU A 187 14.80 4.17 18.93
N SER A 188 13.76 4.27 18.10
CA SER A 188 12.41 4.58 18.56
C SER A 188 11.85 3.53 19.53
N ILE A 189 12.18 2.25 19.29
CA ILE A 189 11.75 1.13 20.12
C ILE A 189 12.52 1.10 21.44
N LYS A 190 13.84 1.31 21.41
CA LYS A 190 14.65 1.49 22.63
C LYS A 190 14.09 2.62 23.50
N ASN A 191 13.75 3.76 22.90
CA ASN A 191 13.16 4.89 23.60
C ASN A 191 11.78 4.53 24.20
N ALA A 192 10.96 3.75 23.50
CA ALA A 192 9.68 3.29 24.03
C ALA A 192 9.82 2.40 25.28
N PHE A 193 10.89 1.60 25.38
CA PHE A 193 11.19 0.80 26.58
C PHE A 193 11.64 1.61 27.80
N SER A 194 11.94 2.90 27.66
CA SER A 194 12.19 3.77 28.81
C SER A 194 10.93 4.10 29.63
N GLN A 195 9.75 3.82 29.06
CA GLN A 195 8.46 4.03 29.73
C GLN A 195 8.12 2.85 30.64
N LEU A 196 7.47 3.12 31.77
CA LEU A 196 7.00 2.07 32.69
C LEU A 196 6.07 1.05 32.00
N HIS A 197 5.25 1.52 31.06
CA HIS A 197 4.39 0.70 30.22
C HIS A 197 4.64 1.05 28.75
N PRO A 198 5.61 0.37 28.09
CA PRO A 198 5.94 0.65 26.71
C PRO A 198 4.69 0.47 25.84
N PRO A 199 4.33 1.46 24.99
CA PRO A 199 3.11 1.41 24.19
C PRO A 199 3.34 0.57 22.92
N ILE A 200 3.75 -0.67 23.13
CA ILE A 200 4.08 -1.65 22.10
C ILE A 200 3.24 -2.90 22.33
N ILE A 201 2.65 -3.39 21.24
CA ILE A 201 1.97 -4.68 21.19
C ILE A 201 2.80 -5.60 20.31
N ILE A 202 3.01 -6.84 20.76
CA ILE A 202 3.76 -7.86 20.04
C ILE A 202 2.87 -9.07 19.74
N ALA A 203 3.16 -9.72 18.62
CA ALA A 203 2.59 -11.01 18.25
C ALA A 203 3.69 -12.08 18.30
N LYS A 204 3.37 -13.24 18.86
CA LYS A 204 4.29 -14.39 18.96
C LYS A 204 3.74 -15.61 18.24
N ASP A 205 4.59 -16.48 17.73
CA ASP A 205 4.16 -17.78 17.23
C ASP A 205 3.98 -18.82 18.36
N SER A 206 3.68 -20.06 18.00
CA SER A 206 3.51 -21.16 18.95
C SER A 206 4.81 -21.58 19.65
N SER A 207 5.98 -21.21 19.12
CA SER A 207 7.29 -21.43 19.76
C SER A 207 7.69 -20.30 20.71
N GLY A 208 6.91 -19.20 20.73
CA GLY A 208 7.20 -18.01 21.53
C GLY A 208 8.10 -16.98 20.84
N LYS A 209 8.48 -17.20 19.57
CA LYS A 209 9.25 -16.22 18.77
C LYS A 209 8.34 -15.05 18.38
N ILE A 210 8.86 -13.83 18.44
CA ILE A 210 8.16 -12.63 17.97
C ILE A 210 8.06 -12.68 16.44
N VAL A 211 6.85 -12.51 15.93
CA VAL A 211 6.52 -12.51 14.50
C VAL A 211 5.86 -11.21 14.04
N GLY A 212 5.67 -10.25 14.95
CA GLY A 212 5.19 -8.92 14.61
C GLY A 212 5.12 -8.00 15.82
N PHE A 213 5.04 -6.71 15.55
CA PHE A 213 4.87 -5.66 16.54
C PHE A 213 4.12 -4.46 15.98
N ALA A 214 3.51 -3.68 16.85
CA ALA A 214 2.96 -2.37 16.55
C ALA A 214 3.18 -1.42 17.71
N VAL A 215 3.44 -0.16 17.39
CA VAL A 215 3.64 0.93 18.35
C VAL A 215 2.45 1.89 18.29
N TYR A 216 2.06 2.41 19.45
CA TYR A 216 1.12 3.51 19.57
C TYR A 216 1.63 4.52 20.59
N ASN A 217 0.94 5.64 20.78
CA ASN A 217 1.28 6.56 21.87
C ASN A 217 0.05 7.23 22.50
N THR A 218 0.28 7.93 23.60
CA THR A 218 -0.75 8.66 24.35
C THR A 218 -1.25 9.91 23.64
N ASN A 219 -0.62 10.35 22.55
CA ASN A 219 -1.10 11.47 21.73
C ASN A 219 -2.13 11.02 20.69
N GLY A 220 -2.24 9.71 20.44
CA GLY A 220 -3.18 9.14 19.47
C GLY A 220 -2.52 8.89 18.11
N HIS A 221 -1.23 8.57 18.10
CA HIS A 221 -0.54 8.14 16.90
C HIS A 221 -0.33 6.62 16.92
N PHE A 222 -0.40 6.03 15.74
CA PHE A 222 -0.14 4.62 15.47
C PHE A 222 0.97 4.49 14.43
N GLY A 223 1.95 3.65 14.74
CA GLY A 223 3.10 3.41 13.88
C GLY A 223 4.41 3.54 14.67
N PRO A 224 5.46 2.81 14.25
CA PRO A 224 5.48 1.83 13.17
C PRO A 224 4.77 0.51 13.51
N MET A 225 4.52 -0.31 12.48
CA MET A 225 4.03 -1.68 12.59
C MET A 225 4.79 -2.60 11.63
N GLY A 226 5.08 -3.82 12.06
CA GLY A 226 5.76 -4.82 11.26
C GLY A 226 5.26 -6.24 11.53
N THR A 227 5.27 -7.08 10.50
CA THR A 227 5.05 -8.53 10.59
C THR A 227 6.11 -9.25 9.76
N ALA A 228 6.60 -10.37 10.30
CA ALA A 228 7.59 -11.22 9.65
C ALA A 228 7.15 -11.54 8.22
N LEU A 229 8.06 -11.44 7.24
CA LEU A 229 7.73 -11.57 5.82
C LEU A 229 6.96 -12.86 5.51
N ASN A 230 7.40 -13.99 6.10
CA ASN A 230 6.82 -15.31 5.91
C ASN A 230 5.53 -15.58 6.71
N ARG A 231 5.09 -14.65 7.57
CA ARG A 231 3.86 -14.75 8.38
C ARG A 231 2.78 -13.75 7.95
N ARG A 232 3.02 -13.03 6.86
CA ARG A 232 2.04 -12.08 6.32
C ARG A 232 0.87 -12.83 5.71
N SER A 233 -0.30 -12.19 5.72
CA SER A 233 -1.61 -12.78 5.40
C SER A 233 -2.17 -13.75 6.46
N GLU A 234 -1.51 -13.94 7.61
CA GLU A 234 -2.05 -14.72 8.74
C GLU A 234 -2.94 -13.89 9.70
N GLY A 235 -3.32 -12.67 9.31
CA GLY A 235 -4.14 -11.77 10.15
C GLY A 235 -3.38 -11.08 11.30
N ILE A 236 -2.06 -11.27 11.42
CA ILE A 236 -1.22 -10.66 12.48
C ILE A 236 -1.28 -9.13 12.44
N GLY A 237 -1.05 -8.50 11.28
CA GLY A 237 -1.07 -7.04 11.15
C GLY A 237 -2.42 -6.42 11.51
N VAL A 238 -3.52 -7.05 11.08
CA VAL A 238 -4.89 -6.63 11.43
C VAL A 238 -5.08 -6.71 12.95
N SER A 239 -4.67 -7.82 13.56
CA SER A 239 -4.75 -8.04 15.01
C SER A 239 -3.97 -6.97 15.79
N LEU A 240 -2.71 -6.71 15.39
CA LEU A 240 -1.85 -5.68 15.97
C LEU A 240 -2.48 -4.30 15.91
N LEU A 241 -2.99 -3.91 14.73
CA LEU A 241 -3.67 -2.64 14.52
C LEU A 241 -4.87 -2.50 15.48
N HIS A 242 -5.78 -3.48 15.49
CA HIS A 242 -7.00 -3.38 16.29
C HIS A 242 -6.74 -3.40 17.79
N CYS A 243 -5.73 -4.14 18.27
CA CYS A 243 -5.30 -4.07 19.66
C CYS A 243 -4.83 -2.65 20.03
N CYS A 244 -4.00 -2.01 19.20
CA CYS A 244 -3.53 -0.65 19.46
C CYS A 244 -4.67 0.38 19.42
N LEU A 245 -5.57 0.29 18.44
CA LEU A 245 -6.74 1.17 18.36
C LEU A 245 -7.65 1.02 19.59
N ASN A 246 -7.86 -0.22 20.07
CA ASN A 246 -8.63 -0.47 21.28
C ASN A 246 -7.95 0.12 22.52
N GLU A 247 -6.63 -0.03 22.67
CA GLU A 247 -5.87 0.59 23.76
C GLU A 247 -5.99 2.11 23.78
N MET A 248 -5.87 2.75 22.61
CA MET A 248 -6.05 4.19 22.48
C MET A 248 -7.50 4.62 22.76
N LYS A 249 -8.49 3.85 22.33
CA LYS A 249 -9.91 4.09 22.64
C LYS A 249 -10.17 4.02 24.15
N LEU A 250 -9.66 2.99 24.83
CA LEU A 250 -9.77 2.85 26.30
C LEU A 250 -9.10 4.00 27.05
N LYS A 251 -8.06 4.61 26.47
CA LYS A 251 -7.41 5.83 26.97
C LYS A 251 -8.15 7.13 26.58
N GLY A 252 -9.37 7.03 26.04
CA GLY A 252 -10.24 8.16 25.73
C GLY A 252 -9.98 8.82 24.37
N LYS A 253 -9.18 8.22 23.48
CA LYS A 253 -8.96 8.78 22.13
C LYS A 253 -10.19 8.60 21.25
N ARG A 254 -10.63 9.69 20.64
CA ARG A 254 -11.71 9.72 19.64
C ARG A 254 -11.20 9.71 18.20
N LYS A 255 -9.95 10.08 18.00
CA LYS A 255 -9.28 10.12 16.69
C LYS A 255 -7.85 9.61 16.86
N VAL A 256 -7.38 8.89 15.86
CA VAL A 256 -6.00 8.38 15.77
C VAL A 256 -5.41 8.74 14.42
N ILE A 257 -4.15 9.13 14.41
CA ILE A 257 -3.35 9.31 13.20
C ILE A 257 -2.50 8.06 13.00
N ILE A 258 -2.55 7.48 11.81
CA ILE A 258 -1.62 6.45 11.35
C ILE A 258 -0.52 7.19 10.61
N ASP A 259 0.68 7.20 11.17
CA ASP A 259 1.79 7.93 10.58
C ASP A 259 2.37 7.14 9.40
N GLN A 260 2.55 7.81 8.27
CA GLN A 260 3.22 7.26 7.09
C GLN A 260 2.71 5.85 6.70
N ALA A 261 1.39 5.71 6.59
CA ALA A 261 0.71 4.47 6.25
C ALA A 261 1.13 3.97 4.85
N GLY A 262 1.70 2.77 4.81
CA GLY A 262 1.99 2.05 3.57
C GLY A 262 1.98 0.54 3.81
N PRO A 263 1.12 -0.25 3.12
CA PRO A 263 0.18 0.13 2.06
C PRO A 263 -1.12 0.79 2.56
N ILE A 264 -1.59 1.85 1.89
CA ILE A 264 -2.79 2.64 2.27
C ILE A 264 -4.06 1.78 2.34
N GLU A 265 -4.31 0.98 1.31
CA GLU A 265 -5.52 0.16 1.18
C GLU A 265 -5.70 -0.85 2.33
N PHE A 266 -4.60 -1.28 2.96
CA PHE A 266 -4.67 -2.14 4.15
C PHE A 266 -5.41 -1.44 5.29
N TYR A 267 -5.09 -0.17 5.56
CA TYR A 267 -5.70 0.59 6.66
C TYR A 267 -7.11 1.08 6.31
N GLU A 268 -7.36 1.44 5.05
CA GLU A 268 -8.72 1.74 4.55
C GLU A 268 -9.64 0.54 4.80
N THR A 269 -9.18 -0.67 4.50
CA THR A 269 -9.98 -1.89 4.66
C THR A 269 -10.08 -2.35 6.12
N ALA A 270 -8.97 -2.31 6.86
CA ALA A 270 -8.92 -2.87 8.21
C ALA A 270 -9.67 -2.01 9.23
N CYS A 271 -9.53 -0.68 9.17
CA CYS A 271 -10.06 0.21 10.20
C CYS A 271 -10.79 1.44 9.67
N ASN A 272 -11.19 1.47 8.40
CA ASN A 272 -11.82 2.62 7.76
C ASN A 272 -10.96 3.89 7.88
N ALA A 273 -9.63 3.74 7.86
CA ALA A 273 -8.74 4.88 7.86
C ALA A 273 -8.94 5.71 6.59
N GLN A 274 -8.87 7.04 6.73
CA GLN A 274 -9.00 7.97 5.61
C GLN A 274 -7.69 8.72 5.41
N VAL A 275 -7.19 8.79 4.18
CA VAL A 275 -6.00 9.57 3.86
C VAL A 275 -6.20 11.03 4.26
N ILE A 276 -5.23 11.61 4.97
CA ILE A 276 -5.19 13.04 5.29
C ILE A 276 -4.67 13.78 4.04
N PRO A 277 -5.47 14.64 3.39
CA PRO A 277 -5.02 15.38 2.21
C PRO A 277 -3.82 16.28 2.52
N VAL A 278 -2.88 16.38 1.58
CA VAL A 278 -1.78 17.36 1.68
C VAL A 278 -2.38 18.72 1.32
N ARG A 279 -2.16 19.74 2.12
CA ARG A 279 -2.58 21.11 1.77
C ARG A 279 -1.64 21.73 0.76
#